data_AF-A0A1J9QAE5-F1
#
_entry.id   AF-A0A1J9QAE5-F1
#
_cell.length_a   1.000
_cell.length_b   1.000
_cell.length_c   1.000
_cell.angle_alpha   90.00
_cell.angle_beta   90.00
_cell.angle_gamma   90.00
#
_symmetry.space_group_name_H-M   'P 1'
#
loop_
_entity.id
_entity.type
_entity.pdbx_description
1 polymer ?
#
loop_
_entity_poly.entity_id
_entity_poly.type
_entity_poly.pdbx_seq_one_letter_code
_entity_poly.pdbx_strand_id
1 'polypeptide(L)'
;MAETDHLKKKQPSESAKKELELVAEWIGGNDIRWEYLGGGLYECIDAMLDDRLSRYVEELECVEKEEPESRHRVFRVPGSKYARILASGGVAHIHPIRVHGEAATVDAIPVQVGEYITIRKEVRVELATDFLVISKGKPKRENGHDSGDRE
;
A
#
# COMPACT_ATOMS: atom_id res chain seq x y z
N MET A 1 11.62 17.40 16.86
CA MET A 1 11.24 16.05 16.43
C MET A 1 9.73 15.98 16.55
N ALA A 2 9.01 16.17 15.45
CA ALA A 2 7.55 16.31 15.46
C ALA A 2 6.91 14.92 15.49
N GLU A 3 5.92 14.76 16.37
CA GLU A 3 5.15 13.53 16.60
C GLU A 3 4.52 12.98 15.31
N THR A 4 4.97 11.79 14.90
CA THR A 4 4.34 10.93 13.90
C THR A 4 3.14 10.17 14.48
N ASP A 5 2.26 10.86 15.21
CA ASP A 5 1.11 10.23 15.90
C ASP A 5 0.09 9.58 14.93
N HIS A 6 0.21 9.91 13.64
CA HIS A 6 -0.59 9.40 12.53
C HIS A 6 0.01 8.15 11.85
N LEU A 7 1.22 7.73 12.23
CA LEU A 7 1.92 6.55 11.71
C LEU A 7 2.08 5.53 12.82
N LYS A 8 1.28 4.46 12.78
CA LYS A 8 1.38 3.37 13.75
C LYS A 8 1.89 2.13 13.05
N LYS A 9 3.07 1.68 13.48
CA LYS A 9 3.62 0.37 13.12
C LYS A 9 2.81 -0.70 13.83
N LYS A 10 2.36 -1.70 13.07
CA LYS A 10 1.59 -2.83 13.57
C LYS A 10 2.14 -4.13 13.01
N GLN A 11 1.85 -5.22 13.71
CA GLN A 11 2.10 -6.57 13.22
C GLN A 11 0.78 -7.24 12.88
N PRO A 12 0.65 -7.89 11.71
CA PRO A 12 -0.48 -8.77 11.43
C PRO A 12 -0.44 -10.01 12.34
N SER A 13 -1.55 -10.74 12.41
CA SER A 13 -1.54 -12.09 12.98
C SER A 13 -0.57 -13.01 12.21
N GLU A 14 -0.10 -14.09 12.84
CA GLU A 14 0.78 -15.06 12.15
C GLU A 14 0.12 -15.68 10.90
N SER A 15 -1.21 -15.86 10.93
CA SER A 15 -1.98 -16.30 9.76
C SER A 15 -1.94 -15.26 8.65
N ALA A 16 -2.18 -14.00 8.99
CA ALA A 16 -2.20 -12.88 8.05
C ALA A 16 -0.81 -12.55 7.47
N LYS A 17 0.26 -12.72 8.26
CA LYS A 17 1.65 -12.66 7.77
C LYS A 17 1.90 -13.71 6.68
N LYS A 18 1.50 -14.95 6.93
CA LYS A 18 1.67 -16.05 5.98
C LYS A 18 0.86 -15.82 4.69
N GLU A 19 -0.34 -15.26 4.79
CA GLU A 19 -1.12 -14.88 3.61
C GLU A 19 -0.43 -13.77 2.79
N LEU A 20 0.10 -12.74 3.45
CA LEU A 20 0.87 -11.68 2.79
C LEU A 20 2.12 -12.21 2.10
N GLU A 21 2.85 -13.14 2.73
CA GLU A 21 4.02 -13.80 2.13
C GLU A 21 3.65 -14.56 0.85
N LEU A 22 2.56 -15.36 0.89
CA LEU A 22 2.06 -16.08 -0.28
C LEU A 22 1.63 -15.13 -1.41
N VAL A 23 1.02 -14.00 -1.06
CA VAL A 23 0.64 -12.95 -2.04
C VAL A 23 1.89 -12.29 -2.63
N ALA A 24 2.89 -11.97 -1.82
CA ALA A 24 4.16 -11.41 -2.28
C ALA A 24 4.89 -12.34 -3.24
N GLU A 25 4.98 -13.63 -2.91
CA GLU A 25 5.54 -14.67 -3.80
C GLU A 25 4.76 -14.77 -5.11
N TRP A 26 3.43 -14.78 -5.02
CA TRP A 26 2.56 -14.86 -6.19
C TRP A 26 2.75 -13.65 -7.12
N ILE A 27 2.82 -12.44 -6.57
CA ILE A 27 3.11 -11.21 -7.33
C ILE A 27 4.48 -11.26 -8.00
N GLY A 28 5.48 -11.83 -7.33
CA GLY A 28 6.82 -11.99 -7.88
C GLY A 28 6.93 -13.02 -9.01
N GLY A 29 6.02 -14.00 -9.06
CA GLY A 29 6.05 -15.12 -10.00
C GLY A 29 5.02 -15.07 -11.14
N ASN A 30 4.11 -14.10 -11.15
CA ASN A 30 3.00 -14.03 -12.12
C ASN A 30 2.99 -12.69 -12.86
N ASP A 31 2.46 -12.70 -14.08
CA ASP A 31 2.25 -11.49 -14.87
C ASP A 31 0.94 -10.79 -14.45
N ILE A 32 0.99 -10.13 -13.29
CA ILE A 32 -0.12 -9.32 -12.78
C ILE A 32 -0.16 -8.00 -13.54
N ARG A 33 -1.34 -7.60 -13.98
CA ARG A 33 -1.53 -6.33 -14.69
C ARG A 33 -1.62 -5.16 -13.72
N TRP A 34 -0.77 -4.18 -13.98
CA TRP A 34 -0.66 -2.96 -13.19
C TRP A 34 -0.88 -1.72 -14.07
N GLU A 35 -1.79 -0.83 -13.67
CA GLU A 35 -1.99 0.49 -14.29
C GLU A 35 -1.13 1.53 -13.59
N TYR A 36 -0.32 2.30 -14.34
CA TYR A 36 0.49 3.36 -13.77
C TYR A 36 -0.37 4.59 -13.42
N LEU A 37 -0.34 5.02 -12.15
CA LEU A 37 -1.13 6.16 -11.67
C LEU A 37 -0.35 7.47 -11.57
N GLY A 38 0.97 7.45 -11.79
CA GLY A 38 1.85 8.60 -11.56
C GLY A 38 2.72 8.43 -10.30
N GLY A 39 3.81 9.20 -10.20
CA GLY A 39 4.64 9.27 -8.99
C GLY A 39 5.17 7.94 -8.48
N GLY A 40 5.44 6.96 -9.36
CA GLY A 40 5.93 5.63 -8.97
C GLY A 40 4.87 4.65 -8.42
N LEU A 41 3.60 5.06 -8.36
CA LEU A 41 2.49 4.24 -7.88
C LEU A 41 1.79 3.49 -9.03
N TYR A 42 1.49 2.22 -8.79
CA TYR A 42 0.82 1.34 -9.75
C TYR A 42 -0.41 0.69 -9.12
N GLU A 43 -1.56 0.72 -9.77
CA GLU A 43 -2.78 0.07 -9.31
C GLU A 43 -2.96 -1.32 -9.93
N CYS A 44 -3.35 -2.31 -9.12
CA CYS A 44 -3.73 -3.61 -9.66
C CYS A 44 -5.08 -3.52 -10.36
N ILE A 45 -5.15 -3.97 -11.61
CA ILE A 45 -6.40 -4.03 -12.39
C ILE A 45 -6.95 -5.46 -12.55
N ASP A 46 -6.31 -6.45 -11.92
CA ASP A 46 -6.76 -7.84 -11.90
C ASP A 46 -7.57 -8.15 -10.63
N ALA A 47 -8.78 -8.67 -10.81
CA ALA A 47 -9.68 -9.05 -9.70
C ALA A 47 -9.12 -10.20 -8.83
N MET A 48 -8.20 -11.03 -9.34
CA MET A 48 -7.65 -12.16 -8.58
C MET A 48 -6.86 -11.72 -7.33
N LEU A 49 -6.30 -10.51 -7.33
CA LEU A 49 -5.55 -10.01 -6.16
C LEU A 49 -6.50 -9.61 -5.02
N ASP A 50 -7.68 -9.11 -5.37
CA ASP A 50 -8.81 -8.80 -4.46
C ASP A 50 -9.23 -10.09 -3.71
N ASP A 51 -9.47 -11.18 -4.46
CA ASP A 51 -9.85 -12.48 -3.90
C ASP A 51 -8.80 -13.06 -2.94
N ARG A 52 -7.51 -12.94 -3.31
CA ARG A 52 -6.40 -13.46 -2.50
C ARG A 52 -6.15 -12.66 -1.22
N LEU A 53 -6.49 -11.38 -1.21
CA LEU A 53 -6.33 -10.50 -0.05
C LEU A 53 -7.60 -10.37 0.79
N SER A 54 -8.74 -10.90 0.35
CA SER A 54 -10.03 -10.82 1.05
C SER A 54 -9.94 -11.08 2.57
N ARG A 55 -9.40 -12.24 2.97
CA ARG A 55 -9.23 -12.60 4.40
C ARG A 55 -8.27 -11.67 5.15
N TYR A 56 -7.17 -11.29 4.50
CA TYR A 56 -6.22 -10.35 5.06
C TYR A 56 -6.86 -8.98 5.33
N VAL A 57 -7.70 -8.52 4.38
CA VAL A 57 -8.43 -7.27 4.48
C VAL A 57 -9.48 -7.33 5.58
N GLU A 58 -10.24 -8.43 5.70
CA GLU A 58 -11.19 -8.63 6.81
C GLU A 58 -10.53 -8.47 8.19
N GLU A 59 -9.30 -8.98 8.36
CA GLU A 59 -8.52 -8.78 9.60
C GLU A 59 -8.19 -7.30 9.83
N LEU A 60 -7.75 -6.57 8.79
CA LEU A 60 -7.46 -5.14 8.88
C LEU A 60 -8.71 -4.31 9.25
N GLU A 61 -9.87 -4.66 8.68
CA GLU A 61 -11.14 -3.98 8.95
C GLU A 61 -11.61 -4.20 10.40
N CYS A 62 -11.47 -5.42 10.90
CA CYS A 62 -11.76 -5.76 12.29
C CYS A 62 -10.88 -4.96 13.27
N VAL A 63 -9.61 -4.73 12.94
CA VAL A 63 -8.68 -3.92 13.74
C VAL A 63 -9.05 -2.43 13.74
N GLU A 64 -9.49 -1.89 12.60
CA GLU A 64 -9.85 -0.47 12.49
C GLU A 64 -11.31 -0.17 12.90
N LYS A 65 -12.14 -1.20 13.19
CA LYS A 65 -13.58 -1.07 13.50
C LYS A 65 -14.35 -0.30 12.42
N GLU A 66 -13.91 -0.42 11.18
CA GLU A 66 -14.55 0.25 10.04
C GLU A 66 -15.60 -0.67 9.40
N GLU A 67 -16.59 -0.07 8.74
CA GLU A 67 -17.65 -0.86 8.08
C GLU A 67 -17.07 -1.72 6.93
N PRO A 68 -17.50 -2.99 6.81
CA PRO A 68 -16.96 -3.97 5.85
C PRO A 68 -17.40 -3.74 4.39
N GLU A 69 -18.16 -2.68 4.09
CA GLU A 69 -18.84 -2.53 2.80
C GLU A 69 -18.02 -1.82 1.72
N SER A 70 -16.78 -1.40 2.02
CA SER A 70 -15.95 -0.66 1.06
C SER A 70 -14.98 -1.58 0.31
N ARG A 71 -15.17 -1.69 -1.02
CA ARG A 71 -14.21 -2.39 -1.90
C ARG A 71 -12.80 -1.82 -1.71
N HIS A 72 -11.86 -2.68 -1.34
CA HIS A 72 -10.46 -2.32 -1.17
C HIS A 72 -9.76 -2.23 -2.53
N ARG A 73 -8.69 -1.43 -2.59
CA ARG A 73 -7.84 -1.30 -3.77
C ARG A 73 -6.41 -1.61 -3.37
N VAL A 74 -5.69 -2.23 -4.29
CA VAL A 74 -4.32 -2.69 -4.07
C VAL A 74 -3.40 -1.96 -5.03
N PHE A 75 -2.37 -1.35 -4.48
CA PHE A 75 -1.34 -0.64 -5.23
C PHE A 75 0.02 -1.25 -4.95
N ARG A 76 0.93 -1.11 -5.90
CA ARG A 76 2.34 -1.47 -5.79
C ARG A 76 3.21 -0.23 -5.94
N VAL A 77 4.22 -0.15 -5.11
CA VAL A 77 5.36 0.77 -5.27
C VAL A 77 6.61 -0.08 -5.45
N PRO A 78 7.18 -0.15 -6.67
CA PRO A 78 8.42 -0.90 -6.90
C PRO A 78 9.61 -0.26 -6.16
N GLY A 79 10.46 -1.08 -5.54
CA GLY A 79 11.58 -0.65 -4.71
C GLY A 79 12.70 0.11 -5.44
N SER A 80 12.69 0.12 -6.77
CA SER A 80 13.56 0.97 -7.58
C SER A 80 13.07 2.41 -7.71
N LYS A 81 11.90 2.75 -7.14
CA LYS A 81 11.24 4.04 -7.31
C LYS A 81 10.84 4.64 -5.97
N TYR A 82 10.74 5.97 -5.98
CA TYR A 82 10.10 6.74 -4.93
C TYR A 82 8.60 6.86 -5.23
N ALA A 83 7.76 6.83 -4.19
CA ALA A 83 6.35 7.20 -4.33
C ALA A 83 5.82 8.04 -3.16
N ARG A 84 4.99 9.02 -3.50
CA ARG A 84 4.15 9.75 -2.54
C ARG A 84 2.79 9.08 -2.50
N ILE A 85 2.36 8.70 -1.31
CA ILE A 85 1.10 7.99 -1.12
C ILE A 85 0.17 8.87 -0.32
N LEU A 86 -0.93 9.26 -0.97
CA LEU A 86 -2.02 9.99 -0.38
C LEU A 86 -3.14 9.02 -0.01
N ALA A 87 -3.36 8.79 1.28
CA ALA A 87 -4.58 8.15 1.78
C ALA A 87 -5.77 9.14 1.69
N SER A 88 -6.13 9.53 0.47
CA SER A 88 -7.17 10.53 0.23
C SER A 88 -8.55 9.91 0.41
N GLY A 89 -9.10 10.01 1.61
CA GLY A 89 -10.48 9.61 1.91
C GLY A 89 -10.64 8.40 2.82
N GLY A 90 -9.57 7.89 3.44
CA GLY A 90 -9.67 6.74 4.34
C GLY A 90 -8.33 6.29 4.92
N VAL A 91 -8.33 5.06 5.45
CA VAL A 91 -7.14 4.37 5.95
C VAL A 91 -6.44 3.64 4.80
N ALA A 92 -5.11 3.73 4.76
CA ALA A 92 -4.28 2.85 3.92
C ALA A 92 -3.24 2.13 4.77
N HIS A 93 -2.87 0.93 4.33
CA HIS A 93 -1.90 0.08 4.99
C HIS A 93 -0.76 -0.19 4.03
N ILE A 94 0.47 0.09 4.47
CA ILE A 94 1.69 -0.07 3.68
C ILE A 94 2.44 -1.30 4.18
N HIS A 95 2.65 -2.26 3.28
CA HIS A 95 3.26 -3.56 3.53
C HIS A 95 4.53 -3.70 2.68
N PRO A 96 5.72 -3.73 3.28
CA PRO A 96 6.92 -4.16 2.56
C PRO A 96 6.81 -5.65 2.20
N ILE A 97 7.04 -5.99 0.93
CA ILE A 97 6.94 -7.36 0.41
C ILE A 97 8.27 -7.95 -0.08
N ARG A 98 9.33 -7.14 -0.24
CA ARG A 98 10.67 -7.65 -0.60
C ARG A 98 11.80 -6.71 -0.20
N VAL A 99 12.67 -7.12 0.72
CA VAL A 99 13.82 -6.31 1.14
C VAL A 99 15.02 -6.52 0.20
N HIS A 100 15.34 -5.56 -0.65
CA HIS A 100 16.60 -5.57 -1.41
C HIS A 100 17.70 -4.88 -0.59
N GLY A 101 18.31 -5.61 0.35
CA GLY A 101 19.60 -5.25 0.98
C GLY A 101 19.60 -4.03 1.93
N GLU A 102 18.71 -3.06 1.75
CA GLU A 102 18.55 -1.87 2.59
C GLU A 102 17.20 -1.87 3.31
N ALA A 103 17.14 -1.23 4.49
CA ALA A 103 15.94 -1.16 5.29
C ALA A 103 14.87 -0.27 4.61
N ALA A 104 13.69 -0.82 4.39
CA ALA A 104 12.54 -0.12 3.83
C ALA A 104 12.05 0.95 4.81
N THR A 105 11.67 2.15 4.34
CA THR A 105 11.17 3.22 5.22
C THR A 105 9.88 3.86 4.71
N VAL A 106 9.03 4.30 5.64
CA VAL A 106 7.85 5.16 5.40
C VAL A 106 8.01 6.39 6.27
N ASP A 107 8.14 7.58 5.68
CA ASP A 107 8.47 8.84 6.38
C ASP A 107 9.61 8.67 7.40
N ALA A 108 10.72 8.02 6.98
CA ALA A 108 11.88 7.69 7.80
C ALA A 108 11.64 6.68 8.94
N ILE A 109 10.46 6.10 9.07
CA ILE A 109 10.18 4.99 9.98
C ILE A 109 10.58 3.67 9.30
N PRO A 110 11.53 2.90 9.86
CA PRO A 110 11.93 1.62 9.29
C PRO A 110 10.83 0.56 9.43
N VAL A 111 10.60 -0.17 8.35
CA VAL A 111 9.63 -1.27 8.27
C VAL A 111 10.27 -2.52 7.70
N GLN A 112 9.84 -3.67 8.19
CA GLN A 112 10.32 -4.98 7.76
C GLN A 112 9.17 -5.79 7.16
N VAL A 113 9.50 -6.75 6.31
CA VAL A 113 8.53 -7.73 5.80
C VAL A 113 7.85 -8.42 6.99
N GLY A 114 6.53 -8.56 6.92
CA GLY A 114 5.70 -9.06 8.02
C GLY A 114 5.25 -7.97 9.01
N GLU A 115 5.61 -6.71 8.78
CA GLU A 115 5.07 -5.55 9.49
C GLU A 115 4.27 -4.67 8.53
N TYR A 116 3.48 -3.75 9.09
CA TYR A 116 2.82 -2.73 8.28
C TYR A 116 2.69 -1.41 9.01
N ILE A 117 2.57 -0.33 8.23
CA ILE A 117 2.22 0.98 8.76
C ILE A 117 0.84 1.35 8.27
N THR A 118 -0.02 1.68 9.22
CA THR A 118 -1.31 2.33 8.93
C THR A 118 -1.08 3.83 8.77
N ILE A 119 -1.59 4.38 7.67
CA ILE A 119 -1.55 5.80 7.35
C ILE A 119 -2.98 6.34 7.19
N ARG A 120 -3.19 7.57 7.63
CA ARG A 120 -4.46 8.32 7.45
C ARG A 120 -4.25 9.67 6.77
N LYS A 121 -3.00 9.98 6.42
CA LYS A 121 -2.54 11.23 5.81
C LYS A 121 -1.54 10.88 4.70
N GLU A 122 -1.13 11.89 3.97
CA GLU A 122 -0.03 11.75 3.01
C GLU A 122 1.23 11.24 3.71
N VAL A 123 1.88 10.26 3.09
CA VAL A 123 3.23 9.82 3.48
C VAL A 123 4.12 9.67 2.26
N ARG A 124 5.41 9.76 2.50
CA ARG A 124 6.45 9.43 1.53
C ARG A 124 6.93 8.02 1.79
N VAL A 125 6.88 7.18 0.76
CA VAL A 125 7.45 5.83 0.81
C VAL A 125 8.73 5.86 -0.01
N GLU A 126 9.85 5.61 0.67
CA GLU A 126 11.19 5.68 0.11
C GLU A 126 11.90 4.31 0.16
N LEU A 127 12.44 3.95 -1.01
CA LEU A 127 13.64 3.12 -1.26
C LEU A 127 13.56 1.59 -1.16
N ALA A 128 14.42 0.99 -1.99
CA ALA A 128 14.91 -0.40 -2.21
C ALA A 128 13.90 -1.56 -2.20
N THR A 129 12.76 -1.41 -1.54
CA THR A 129 11.84 -2.49 -1.23
C THR A 129 10.55 -2.32 -2.00
N ASP A 130 10.06 -3.39 -2.59
CA ASP A 130 8.72 -3.40 -3.15
C ASP A 130 7.70 -3.29 -2.01
N PHE A 131 6.75 -2.36 -2.14
CA PHE A 131 5.64 -2.21 -1.20
C PHE A 131 4.32 -2.54 -1.86
N LEU A 132 3.43 -3.14 -1.08
CA LEU A 132 2.00 -3.17 -1.34
C LEU A 132 1.29 -2.15 -0.48
N VAL A 133 0.35 -1.44 -1.08
CA VAL A 133 -0.50 -0.49 -0.39
C VAL A 133 -1.93 -0.95 -0.57
N ILE A 134 -2.60 -1.19 0.55
CA ILE A 134 -4.00 -1.60 0.57
C ILE A 134 -4.80 -0.44 1.14
N SER A 135 -5.72 0.13 0.35
CA SER A 135 -6.49 1.30 0.73
C SER A 135 -7.98 1.07 0.55
N LYS A 136 -8.79 1.65 1.44
CA LYS A 136 -10.21 1.88 1.18
C LYS A 136 -10.34 3.15 0.35
N GLY A 137 -10.87 3.05 -0.88
CA GLY A 137 -11.05 4.20 -1.79
C GLY A 137 -9.91 4.45 -2.79
N LYS A 138 -10.10 5.44 -3.69
CA LYS A 138 -9.10 5.80 -4.71
C LYS A 138 -8.09 6.84 -4.16
N PRO A 139 -6.77 6.57 -4.14
CA PRO A 139 -5.80 7.64 -3.94
C PRO A 139 -5.95 8.66 -5.09
N LYS A 140 -5.98 9.96 -4.76
CA LYS A 140 -6.00 11.04 -5.76
C LYS A 140 -4.71 10.98 -6.56
N ARG A 141 -4.85 11.06 -7.89
CA ARG A 141 -3.73 11.28 -8.81
C ARG A 141 -3.01 12.57 -8.44
N GLU A 142 -1.68 12.58 -8.47
CA GLU A 142 -0.96 13.85 -8.53
C GLU A 142 -1.27 14.45 -9.91
N ASN A 143 -2.05 15.54 -9.94
CA ASN A 143 -2.29 16.29 -11.17
C ASN A 143 -0.95 16.83 -11.67
N GLY A 144 -0.37 16.15 -12.64
CA GLY A 144 0.61 16.77 -13.53
C GLY A 144 -0.12 17.76 -14.42
N HIS A 145 -0.02 19.04 -14.05
CA HIS A 145 -0.42 20.23 -14.80
C HIS A 145 -1.90 20.40 -15.19
N ASP A 146 -2.49 21.39 -14.54
CA ASP A 146 -3.58 22.22 -15.03
C ASP A 146 -3.14 22.94 -16.32
N SER A 147 -3.74 22.54 -17.44
CA SER A 147 -3.85 23.31 -18.69
C SER A 147 -5.06 22.67 -19.36
N GLY A 148 -6.26 23.22 -19.25
CA GLY A 148 -6.61 24.55 -19.75
C GLY A 148 -6.98 24.39 -21.22
N ASP A 149 -8.23 24.01 -21.48
CA ASP A 149 -9.16 24.75 -22.34
C ASP A 149 -10.46 23.94 -22.52
N ARG A 150 -11.58 24.61 -22.27
CA ARG A 150 -12.92 24.18 -22.66
C ARG A 150 -13.12 24.66 -24.10
N GLU A 151 -13.51 23.77 -24.99
CA GLU A 151 -14.24 24.18 -26.21
C GLU A 151 -15.70 24.52 -25.87
#